data_AF-A0A969E5R0-F1
#
_entry.id   AF-A0A969E5R0-F1
#
_cell.length_a   1.000
_cell.length_b   1.000
_cell.length_c   1.000
_cell.angle_alpha   90.00
_cell.angle_beta   90.00
_cell.angle_gamma   90.00
#
_symmetry.space_group_name_H-M   'P 1'
#
loop_
_entity.id
_entity.type
_entity.pdbx_description
1 polymer ?
#
loop_
_entity_poly.entity_id
_entity_poly.type
_entity_poly.pdbx_seq_one_letter_code
_entity_poly.pdbx_strand_id
1 'polypeptide(L)' 'MMPIRVQKKGEVRFTEITDKVGIFSNALGYGLGLAIGDVNFDGFPDLYIGNDFHENDYLYINQKMAHFESK' A
#
# COMPACT_ATOMS: atom_id res chain seq x y z
N MET A 1 -10.71 4.50 -3.57
CA MET A 1 -9.65 3.50 -3.87
C MET A 1 -8.44 4.15 -4.56
N MET A 2 -7.25 4.04 -3.95
CA MET A 2 -5.97 4.45 -4.57
C MET A 2 -5.24 3.20 -5.11
N PRO A 3 -5.04 3.05 -6.43
CA PRO A 3 -4.31 1.92 -6.99
C PRO A 3 -2.80 2.08 -6.78
N ILE A 4 -2.11 1.00 -6.42
CA ILE A 4 -0.64 0.97 -6.38
C ILE A 4 -0.12 0.59 -7.75
N ARG A 5 0.75 1.45 -8.30
CA ARG A 5 1.32 1.32 -9.63
C ARG A 5 2.83 1.40 -9.56
N VAL A 6 3.50 0.46 -10.21
CA VAL A 6 4.97 0.44 -10.30
C VAL A 6 5.41 0.81 -11.70
N GLN A 7 6.47 1.63 -11.78
CA GLN A 7 7.16 1.96 -13.01
C GLN A 7 8.49 1.19 -13.09
N LYS A 8 8.77 0.59 -14.25
CA LYS A 8 10.08 0.03 -14.57
C LYS A 8 10.90 1.06 -15.36
N LYS A 9 12.19 1.24 -15.04
CA LYS A 9 13.08 2.21 -15.70
C LYS A 9 13.00 2.10 -17.23
N GLY A 10 12.82 3.23 -17.92
CA GLY A 10 12.95 3.35 -19.38
C GLY A 10 11.63 3.46 -20.16
N GLU A 11 10.48 3.13 -19.56
CA GLU A 11 9.15 3.37 -20.15
C GLU A 11 8.21 4.00 -19.12
N VAL A 12 7.36 4.95 -19.54
CA VAL A 12 6.26 5.45 -18.72
C VAL A 12 5.09 4.48 -18.86
N ARG A 13 5.25 3.29 -18.26
CA ARG A 13 4.18 2.30 -18.11
C ARG A 13 4.00 1.99 -16.65
N PHE A 14 2.75 2.05 -16.22
CA PHE A 14 2.33 1.73 -14.87
C PHE A 14 1.62 0.39 -14.89
N THR A 15 2.07 -0.53 -14.04
CA THR A 15 1.38 -1.82 -13.83
C THR A 15 0.67 -1.77 -12.49
N GLU A 16 -0.63 -2.06 -12.51
CA GLU A 16 -1.43 -2.28 -11.30
C GLU A 16 -0.97 -3.61 -10.66
N ILE A 17 -0.65 -3.56 -9.36
CA ILE A 17 -0.16 -4.74 -8.62
C ILE A 17 -0.79 -4.90 -7.23
N THR A 18 -1.82 -4.13 -6.87
CA THR A 18 -2.36 -4.04 -5.49
C THR A 18 -2.68 -5.42 -4.91
N ASP A 19 -3.40 -6.26 -5.63
CA ASP A 19 -3.77 -7.60 -5.16
C ASP A 19 -2.54 -8.53 -4.99
N LYS A 20 -1.54 -8.37 -5.86
CA LYS A 20 -0.33 -9.22 -5.86
C LYS A 20 0.57 -8.92 -4.67
N VAL A 21 0.51 -7.70 -4.16
CA VAL A 21 1.36 -7.22 -3.08
C VAL A 21 0.69 -7.29 -1.71
N GLY A 22 -0.54 -7.82 -1.62
CA GLY A 22 -1.23 -8.01 -0.34
C GLY A 22 -1.89 -6.75 0.24
N ILE A 23 -2.08 -5.71 -0.60
CA ILE A 23 -2.79 -4.50 -0.17
C ILE A 23 -4.29 -4.70 -0.39
N PHE A 24 -5.07 -4.53 0.66
CA PHE A 24 -6.52 -4.62 0.58
C PHE A 24 -7.10 -3.38 -0.11
N SER A 25 -8.05 -3.62 -1.01
CA SER A 25 -8.61 -2.61 -1.88
C SER A 25 -10.10 -2.83 -2.07
N ASN A 26 -10.90 -2.07 -1.33
CA ASN A 26 -12.36 -2.11 -1.42
C ASN A 26 -12.88 -0.90 -2.23
N ALA A 27 -13.92 -1.13 -3.04
CA ALA A 27 -14.61 -0.07 -3.76
C ALA A 27 -15.29 0.94 -2.81
N LEU A 28 -15.62 0.51 -1.59
CA LEU A 28 -16.20 1.34 -0.53
C LEU A 28 -15.17 2.05 0.35
N GLY A 29 -13.86 1.80 0.13
CA GLY A 29 -12.77 2.44 0.85
C GLY A 29 -12.44 3.83 0.30
N TYR A 30 -12.66 4.85 1.15
CA TYR A 30 -12.33 6.25 0.87
C TYR A 30 -11.01 6.63 1.52
N GLY A 31 -9.91 6.34 0.84
CA GLY A 31 -8.57 6.72 1.31
C GLY A 31 -8.42 8.24 1.45
N LEU A 32 -8.08 8.70 2.65
CA LEU A 32 -7.90 10.11 2.99
C LEU A 32 -6.44 10.55 2.94
N GLY A 33 -5.52 9.64 3.28
CA GLY A 33 -4.10 9.94 3.38
C GLY A 33 -3.23 8.69 3.43
N LEU A 34 -1.97 8.87 3.05
CA LEU A 34 -0.91 7.86 3.08
C LEU A 34 0.27 8.44 3.87
N ALA A 35 0.82 7.65 4.80
CA ALA A 35 2.12 7.90 5.40
C ALA A 35 3.06 6.72 5.12
N ILE A 36 4.36 7.02 5.02
CA ILE A 36 5.41 6.05 4.75
C ILE A 36 6.46 6.17 5.85
N GLY A 37 6.87 5.05 6.42
CA GLY A 37 7.90 4.98 7.47
C GLY A 37 8.36 3.55 7.68
N ASP A 38 9.43 3.37 8.45
CA ASP A 38 9.89 2.04 8.88
C ASP A 38 9.44 1.86 10.34
N VAL A 39 8.32 1.18 10.55
CA VAL A 39 7.66 1.08 11.86
C VAL A 39 8.26 -0.05 12.68
N ASN A 40 8.72 -1.12 12.03
CA ASN A 40 9.27 -2.31 12.68
C ASN A 40 10.82 -2.32 12.73
N PHE A 41 11.47 -1.31 12.15
CA PHE A 41 12.93 -1.14 12.07
C PHE A 41 13.65 -2.24 11.28
N ASP A 42 13.01 -2.82 10.26
CA ASP A 42 13.62 -3.85 9.42
C ASP A 42 14.33 -3.31 8.17
N GLY A 43 14.31 -1.99 7.98
CA GLY A 43 14.95 -1.28 6.88
C GLY A 43 14.11 -1.21 5.60
N PHE A 44 12.85 -1.67 5.62
CA PHE A 44 11.91 -1.58 4.51
C PHE A 44 10.79 -0.57 4.81
N PRO A 45 10.32 0.17 3.80
CA PRO A 45 9.25 1.13 4.00
C PRO A 45 7.90 0.42 4.16
N ASP A 46 7.24 0.67 5.29
CA ASP A 46 5.86 0.33 5.60
C ASP A 46 4.89 1.44 5.15
N LEU A 47 3.61 1.11 5.02
CA LEU A 47 2.56 2.03 4.59
C LEU A 47 1.46 2.13 5.66
N TYR A 48 1.09 3.35 6.04
CA TYR A 48 -0.15 3.61 6.78
C TYR A 48 -1.16 4.28 5.88
N ILE A 49 -2.33 3.68 5.72
CA ILE A 49 -3.43 4.20 4.91
C ILE A 49 -4.59 4.54 5.83
N GLY A 50 -4.92 5.84 5.90
CA GLY A 50 -6.11 6.32 6.58
C GLY A 50 -7.31 6.23 5.65
N ASN A 51 -8.41 5.63 6.09
CA ASN A 51 -9.65 5.51 5.34
C ASN A 51 -10.81 6.18 6.10
N ASP A 52 -11.81 6.62 5.33
CA ASP A 52 -13.07 7.15 5.88
C ASP A 52 -14.20 6.09 5.80
N PHE A 53 -15.26 6.33 6.57
CA PHE A 53 -16.51 5.55 6.64
C PHE A 53 -16.37 4.10 7.15
N HIS A 54 -16.51 3.13 6.25
CA HIS A 54 -16.76 1.71 6.56
C HIS A 54 -15.52 0.83 6.42
N GLU A 55 -14.37 1.44 6.14
CA GLU A 55 -13.11 0.76 5.95
C GLU A 55 -12.17 1.08 7.11
N ASN A 56 -11.40 0.08 7.56
CA ASN A 56 -10.42 0.32 8.62
C ASN A 56 -9.25 1.16 8.10
N ASP A 57 -8.62 1.90 8.99
CA ASP A 57 -7.24 2.31 8.78
C ASP A 57 -6.34 1.07 8.76
N TYR A 58 -5.37 1.05 7.85
CA TYR A 58 -4.48 -0.09 7.68
C TYR A 58 -3.03 0.32 7.86
N LEU A 59 -2.32 -0.46 8.68
CA LEU A 59 -0.87 -0.49 8.69
C LEU A 59 -0.39 -1.72 7.91
N TYR A 60 0.29 -1.48 6.80
CA TYR A 60 0.89 -2.52 5.96
C TYR A 60 2.38 -2.62 6.24
N ILE A 61 2.80 -3.77 6.77
CA ILE A 61 4.20 -4.09 7.03
C ILE A 61 4.82 -4.74 5.80
N ASN A 62 5.93 -4.19 5.31
CA ASN A 62 6.61 -4.65 4.10
C ASN A 62 7.53 -5.84 4.39
N GLN A 63 7.12 -7.03 3.99
CA GLN A 63 7.90 -8.28 4.07
C GLN A 63 9.00 -8.39 2.99
N LYS A 64 9.58 -7.25 2.57
CA LYS A 64 10.58 -7.10 1.51
C LYS A 64 9.99 -7.28 0.11
N MET A 65 10.67 -6.71 -0.89
CA MET A 65 10.26 -6.77 -2.31
C MET A 65 8.82 -6.30 -2.57
N ALA A 66 8.32 -5.37 -1.74
CA ALA A 66 6.97 -4.82 -1.82
C ALA A 66 5.88 -5.91 -1.67
N HIS A 67 6.06 -6.86 -0.74
CA HIS A 67 4.99 -7.72 -0.26
C HIS A 67 4.51 -7.19 1.08
N PHE A 68 3.21 -7.00 1.27
CA PHE A 68 2.65 -6.33 2.44
C PHE A 68 1.69 -7.24 3.20
N GLU A 69 1.80 -7.18 4.53
CA GLU A 69 0.84 -7.78 5.46
C GLU A 69 0.15 -6.67 6.26
N SER A 70 -1.18 -6.69 6.27
CA SER A 70 -1.97 -5.73 7.06
C SER A 70 -2.00 -6.13 8.54
N LYS A 71 -1.83 -5.16 9.42
CA LYS A 71 -2.13 -5.26 10.85
C LYS A 71 -3.30 -4.37 11.25
#